data_AF-A0A956K4U3-F1
#
_entry.id   AF-A0A956K4U3-F1
#
_cell.length_a   1.000
_cell.length_b   1.000
_cell.length_c   1.000
_cell.angle_alpha   90.00
_cell.angle_beta   90.00
_cell.angle_gamma   90.00
#
_symmetry.space_group_name_H-M   'P 1'
#
loop_
_entity.id
_entity.type
_entity.pdbx_description
1 polymer ?
#
loop_
_entity_poly.entity_id
_entity_poly.type
_entity_poly.pdbx_seq_one_letter_code
_entity_poly.pdbx_strand_id
1 'polypeptide(L)'
;ELAEPEKLGELEKLGELIESAEVQEQQKAVQELQRALHATDEAGEDSAELAAALAEGLRCEEVEDGTRCAMPRALYDRLDRAPGFVLEQARLVPTVRDGVNEGFKVFAVRKGSLPDQLGLKNGDLLREFNGHSLGEPEGLEHLLTVLGDLDANPELLVGYERKGEARTLTLRIE
;
A
#
# COMPACT_ATOMS: atom_id res chain seq x y z
N GLU A 1 -15.70 34.41 -28.89
CA GLU A 1 -16.22 33.14 -29.43
C GLU A 1 -16.55 32.21 -28.27
N LEU A 2 -17.83 31.84 -28.15
CA LEU A 2 -18.27 30.80 -27.22
C LEU A 2 -17.89 29.47 -27.87
N ALA A 3 -17.13 28.62 -27.17
CA ALA A 3 -16.78 27.30 -27.69
C ALA A 3 -18.06 26.54 -28.05
N GLU A 4 -18.09 25.99 -29.26
CA GLU A 4 -19.24 25.24 -29.78
C GLU A 4 -19.51 24.01 -28.89
N PRO A 5 -20.78 23.70 -28.56
CA PRO A 5 -21.11 22.61 -27.63
C PRO A 5 -20.60 21.24 -28.08
N GLU A 6 -20.39 21.03 -29.39
CA GLU A 6 -19.78 19.81 -29.92
C GLU A 6 -18.32 19.63 -29.48
N LYS A 7 -17.54 20.72 -29.42
CA LYS A 7 -16.13 20.67 -29.00
C LYS A 7 -15.98 20.38 -27.51
N LEU A 8 -16.96 20.79 -26.69
CA LEU A 8 -16.96 20.51 -25.26
C LEU A 8 -17.14 19.00 -24.99
N GLY A 9 -18.07 18.36 -25.69
CA GLY A 9 -18.30 16.92 -25.58
C GLY A 9 -17.17 16.04 -26.13
N GLU A 10 -16.38 16.54 -27.08
CA GLU A 10 -15.16 15.86 -27.54
C GLU A 10 -14.03 15.92 -26.50
N LEU A 11 -13.89 17.04 -25.80
CA LEU A 11 -12.87 17.20 -24.74
C LEU A 11 -13.19 16.36 -23.50
N GLU A 12 -14.47 16.25 -23.11
CA GLU A 12 -14.90 15.35 -22.02
C GLU A 12 -14.57 13.89 -22.35
N LYS A 13 -14.93 13.44 -23.56
CA LYS A 13 -14.58 12.09 -24.03
C LYS A 13 -13.08 11.83 -24.05
N LEU A 14 -12.28 12.84 -24.41
CA LEU A 14 -10.83 12.71 -24.42
C LEU A 14 -10.27 12.56 -23.00
N GLY A 15 -10.84 13.29 -22.02
CA GLY A 15 -10.51 13.16 -20.60
C GLY A 15 -10.79 11.76 -20.07
N GLU A 16 -12.01 11.26 -20.29
CA GLU A 16 -12.41 9.90 -19.86
C GLU A 16 -11.51 8.81 -20.46
N LEU A 17 -11.08 8.99 -21.72
CA LEU A 17 -10.16 8.06 -22.38
C LEU A 17 -8.76 8.06 -21.74
N ILE A 18 -8.23 9.22 -21.37
CA ILE A 18 -6.92 9.34 -20.70
C ILE A 18 -7.00 8.70 -19.31
N GLU A 19 -8.01 9.04 -18.52
CA GLU A 19 -8.22 8.48 -17.17
C GLU A 19 -8.33 6.95 -17.23
N SER A 20 -9.07 6.43 -18.21
CA SER A 20 -9.22 4.98 -18.40
C SER A 20 -7.90 4.29 -18.76
N ALA A 21 -7.02 4.96 -19.51
CA ALA A 21 -5.72 4.41 -19.91
C ALA A 21 -4.74 4.40 -18.73
N GLU A 22 -4.69 5.47 -17.94
CA GLU A 22 -3.86 5.55 -16.73
C GLU A 22 -4.24 4.47 -15.71
N VAL A 23 -5.54 4.30 -15.47
CA VAL A 23 -6.04 3.25 -14.58
C VAL A 23 -5.65 1.85 -15.06
N GLN A 24 -5.71 1.59 -16.37
CA GLN A 24 -5.29 0.31 -16.94
C GLN A 24 -3.80 0.05 -16.75
N GLU A 25 -2.97 1.08 -16.91
CA GLU A 25 -1.52 0.99 -16.70
C GLU A 25 -1.19 0.68 -15.23
N GLN A 26 -1.80 1.40 -14.29
CA GLN A 26 -1.66 1.14 -12.85
C GLN A 26 -2.08 -0.29 -12.49
N GLN A 27 -3.20 -0.77 -13.04
CA GLN A 27 -3.67 -2.15 -12.81
C GLN A 27 -2.67 -3.19 -13.29
N LYS A 28 -2.09 -2.96 -14.47
CA LYS A 28 -1.07 -3.85 -15.03
C LYS A 28 0.20 -3.86 -14.19
N ALA A 29 0.70 -2.69 -13.79
CA ALA A 29 1.90 -2.57 -12.97
C ALA A 29 1.76 -3.30 -11.63
N VAL A 30 0.63 -3.11 -10.94
CA VAL A 30 0.33 -3.81 -9.66
C VAL A 30 0.27 -5.32 -9.87
N GLN A 31 -0.33 -5.78 -10.97
CA GLN A 31 -0.42 -7.20 -11.28
C GLN A 31 0.96 -7.81 -11.57
N GLU A 32 1.83 -7.10 -12.29
CA GLU A 32 3.19 -7.54 -12.58
C GLU A 32 4.05 -7.60 -11.32
N LEU A 33 3.97 -6.58 -10.47
CA LEU A 33 4.63 -6.57 -9.16
C LEU A 33 4.20 -7.78 -8.32
N GLN A 34 2.89 -8.03 -8.19
CA GLN A 34 2.39 -9.17 -7.42
C GLN A 34 2.79 -10.52 -8.00
N ARG A 35 2.89 -10.64 -9.33
CA ARG A 35 3.40 -11.86 -9.97
C ARG A 35 4.88 -12.09 -9.70
N ALA A 36 5.70 -11.03 -9.76
CA ALA A 36 7.12 -11.10 -9.46
C ALA A 36 7.37 -11.55 -8.02
N LEU A 37 6.57 -11.02 -7.08
CA LEU A 37 6.61 -11.39 -5.68
C LEU A 37 6.20 -12.85 -5.45
N HIS A 38 5.11 -13.30 -6.05
CA HIS A 38 4.68 -14.69 -5.89
C HIS A 38 5.63 -15.75 -6.48
N ALA A 39 6.61 -15.36 -7.32
CA ALA A 39 7.57 -16.28 -7.93
C ALA A 39 8.75 -16.63 -7.00
N THR A 40 8.92 -15.91 -5.88
CA THR A 40 9.99 -16.14 -4.90
C THR A 40 9.59 -17.15 -3.81
N ASP A 41 9.14 -18.34 -4.21
CA ASP A 41 8.65 -19.40 -3.31
C ASP A 41 9.79 -20.26 -2.70
N GLU A 42 10.86 -19.63 -2.24
CA GLU A 42 11.95 -20.26 -1.46
C GLU A 42 11.81 -19.89 0.04
N ALA A 43 10.58 -19.79 0.55
CA ALA A 43 10.26 -19.25 1.88
C ALA A 43 10.15 -20.33 2.98
N GLY A 44 11.07 -21.30 2.98
CA GLY A 44 10.93 -22.55 3.77
C GLY A 44 11.35 -22.51 5.24
N GLU A 45 12.19 -21.56 5.68
CA GLU A 45 12.66 -21.49 7.08
C GLU A 45 12.81 -20.03 7.55
N ASP A 46 13.36 -19.16 6.69
CA ASP A 46 13.55 -17.72 6.95
C ASP A 46 12.22 -16.98 7.21
N SER A 47 11.15 -17.36 6.49
CA SER A 47 9.82 -16.74 6.62
C SER A 47 9.19 -16.94 8.00
N ALA A 48 9.35 -18.14 8.58
CA ALA A 48 8.81 -18.45 9.91
C ALA A 48 9.59 -17.70 11.00
N GLU A 49 10.91 -17.59 10.86
CA GLU A 49 11.74 -16.83 11.79
C GLU A 49 11.44 -15.33 11.74
N LEU A 50 11.28 -14.76 10.53
CA LEU A 50 10.88 -13.37 10.34
C LEU A 50 9.49 -13.09 10.92
N ALA A 51 8.52 -13.98 10.73
CA ALA A 51 7.19 -13.87 11.33
C ALA A 51 7.23 -13.90 12.86
N ALA A 52 8.07 -14.76 13.45
CA ALA A 52 8.28 -14.79 14.90
C ALA A 52 8.94 -13.51 15.41
N ALA A 53 9.97 -13.01 14.71
CA ALA A 53 10.64 -11.77 15.05
C ALA A 53 9.69 -10.56 14.98
N LEU A 54 8.77 -10.54 14.01
CA LEU A 54 7.71 -9.54 13.92
C LEU A 54 6.77 -9.58 15.13
N ALA A 55 6.31 -10.77 15.50
CA ALA A 55 5.40 -10.95 16.62
C ALA A 55 5.99 -10.51 17.97
N GLU A 56 7.30 -10.66 18.14
CA GLU A 56 8.01 -10.25 19.37
C GLU A 56 8.43 -8.78 19.34
N GLY A 57 8.92 -8.29 18.21
CA GLY A 57 9.56 -6.98 18.11
C GLY A 57 8.59 -5.83 17.83
N LEU A 58 7.54 -6.05 17.04
CA LEU A 58 6.61 -5.00 16.65
C LEU A 58 5.64 -4.69 17.79
N ARG A 59 5.64 -3.45 18.27
CA ARG A 59 4.70 -3.01 19.31
C ARG A 59 3.63 -2.14 18.69
N CYS A 60 2.39 -2.61 18.64
CA CYS A 60 1.27 -1.84 18.12
C CYS A 60 0.21 -1.58 19.19
N GLU A 61 -0.36 -0.38 19.17
CA GLU A 61 -1.49 0.04 19.98
C GLU A 61 -2.62 0.58 19.08
N GLU A 62 -3.85 0.19 19.37
CA GLU A 62 -5.02 0.84 18.77
C GLU A 62 -5.24 2.17 19.48
N VAL A 63 -5.39 3.23 18.68
CA VAL A 63 -5.68 4.60 19.12
C VAL A 63 -7.01 5.04 18.51
N GLU A 64 -7.55 6.17 18.95
CA GLU A 64 -8.86 6.68 18.51
C GLU A 64 -8.99 6.71 16.97
N ASP A 65 -7.96 7.23 16.29
CA ASP A 65 -7.96 7.43 14.84
C ASP A 65 -7.22 6.33 14.05
N GLY A 66 -6.93 5.17 14.65
CA GLY A 66 -6.29 4.06 13.95
C GLY A 66 -5.29 3.28 14.79
N THR A 67 -4.06 3.13 14.31
CA THR A 67 -3.06 2.24 14.93
C THR A 67 -1.69 2.90 14.94
N ARG A 68 -1.00 2.84 16.08
CA ARG A 68 0.39 3.29 16.20
C ARG A 68 1.28 2.09 16.48
N CYS A 69 2.37 1.99 15.74
CA CYS A 69 3.31 0.89 15.81
C CYS A 69 4.74 1.42 15.95
N ALA A 70 5.52 0.78 16.81
CA ALA A 70 6.95 0.98 16.95
C ALA A 70 7.68 -0.31 16.58
N MET A 71 8.64 -0.20 15.67
CA MET A 71 9.47 -1.30 15.19
C MET A 71 10.93 -1.04 15.58
N PRO A 72 11.59 -1.96 16.29
CA PRO A 72 13.02 -1.86 16.57
C PRO A 72 13.83 -1.82 15.27
N ARG A 73 14.87 -0.99 15.22
CA ARG A 73 15.78 -0.85 14.07
C ARG A 73 16.31 -2.20 13.59
N ALA A 74 16.74 -3.05 14.53
CA ALA A 74 17.24 -4.38 14.20
C ALA A 74 16.20 -5.29 13.51
N LEU A 75 14.90 -5.09 13.77
CA LEU A 75 13.83 -5.81 13.07
C LEU A 75 13.61 -5.23 11.67
N TYR A 76 13.62 -3.90 11.52
CA TYR A 76 13.58 -3.25 10.21
C TYR A 76 14.72 -3.72 9.30
N ASP A 77 15.97 -3.71 9.80
CA ASP A 77 17.16 -4.15 9.04
C ASP A 77 17.06 -5.61 8.58
N ARG A 78 16.28 -6.45 9.27
CA ARG A 78 16.01 -7.84 8.86
C ARG A 78 14.98 -7.91 7.75
N LEU A 79 13.90 -7.11 7.85
CA LEU A 79 12.84 -7.05 6.84
C LEU A 79 13.33 -6.46 5.53
N ASP A 80 14.18 -5.42 5.59
CA ASP A 80 14.77 -4.77 4.41
C ASP A 80 15.62 -5.74 3.59
N ARG A 81 16.32 -6.67 4.25
CA ARG A 81 17.09 -7.74 3.60
C ARG A 81 16.22 -8.88 3.05
N ALA A 82 14.91 -8.87 3.32
CA ALA A 82 13.96 -9.90 2.91
C ALA A 82 12.70 -9.28 2.26
N PRO A 83 12.83 -8.52 1.16
CA PRO A 83 11.71 -7.77 0.58
C PRO A 83 10.58 -8.68 0.07
N GLY A 84 10.90 -9.88 -0.43
CA GLY A 84 9.89 -10.88 -0.83
C GLY A 84 8.97 -11.28 0.32
N PHE A 85 9.53 -11.47 1.52
CA PHE A 85 8.75 -11.79 2.72
C PHE A 85 7.76 -10.67 3.07
N VAL A 86 8.11 -9.40 2.90
CA VAL A 86 7.21 -8.27 3.24
C VAL A 86 6.08 -8.16 2.23
N LEU A 87 6.42 -8.27 0.95
CA LEU A 87 5.53 -7.91 -0.15
C LEU A 87 4.55 -9.03 -0.56
N GLU A 88 4.83 -10.30 -0.23
CA GLU A 88 3.92 -11.43 -0.51
C GLU A 88 2.75 -11.60 0.49
N GLN A 89 2.69 -10.74 1.51
CA GLN A 89 1.83 -10.97 2.68
C GLN A 89 0.40 -10.46 2.52
N ALA A 90 0.16 -9.63 1.51
CA ALA A 90 -1.16 -9.14 1.16
C ALA A 90 -1.24 -8.83 -0.34
N ARG A 91 -2.46 -8.87 -0.87
CA ARG A 91 -2.78 -8.44 -2.23
C ARG A 91 -3.36 -7.04 -2.20
N LEU A 92 -2.79 -6.15 -2.98
CA LEU A 92 -3.28 -4.81 -3.26
C LEU A 92 -4.13 -4.84 -4.53
N VAL A 93 -5.39 -4.43 -4.42
CA VAL A 93 -6.32 -4.37 -5.55
C VAL A 93 -6.69 -2.91 -5.80
N PRO A 94 -6.35 -2.34 -6.96
CA PRO A 94 -6.74 -0.97 -7.30
C PRO A 94 -8.25 -0.78 -7.18
N THR A 95 -8.67 0.33 -6.59
CA THR A 95 -10.08 0.68 -6.44
C THR A 95 -10.36 1.92 -7.27
N VAL A 96 -11.16 1.76 -8.32
CA VAL A 96 -11.49 2.85 -9.23
C VAL A 96 -12.88 3.37 -8.91
N ARG A 97 -13.03 4.69 -8.78
CA ARG A 97 -14.31 5.38 -8.66
C ARG A 97 -14.31 6.56 -9.61
N ASP A 98 -15.40 6.70 -10.37
CA ASP A 98 -15.58 7.78 -11.34
C ASP A 98 -14.39 7.93 -12.32
N GLY A 99 -13.84 6.81 -12.78
CA GLY A 99 -12.72 6.79 -13.73
C GLY A 99 -11.33 6.99 -13.10
N VAL A 100 -11.25 7.30 -11.81
CA VAL A 100 -9.99 7.60 -11.12
C VAL A 100 -9.66 6.53 -10.09
N ASN A 101 -8.39 6.16 -10.00
CA ASN A 101 -7.91 5.27 -8.94
C ASN A 101 -7.94 6.01 -7.60
N GLU A 102 -8.68 5.47 -6.64
CA GLU A 102 -8.81 5.98 -5.28
C GLU A 102 -7.73 5.44 -4.33
N GLY A 103 -6.96 4.44 -4.76
CA GLY A 103 -5.96 3.73 -3.96
C GLY A 103 -6.15 2.22 -4.01
N PHE A 104 -5.68 1.52 -3.00
CA PHE A 104 -5.56 0.06 -3.03
C PHE A 104 -6.30 -0.63 -1.89
N LYS A 105 -7.23 -1.52 -2.22
CA LYS A 105 -7.84 -2.42 -1.25
C LYS A 105 -6.90 -3.56 -0.90
N VAL A 106 -6.78 -3.82 0.40
CA VAL A 106 -5.96 -4.90 0.95
C VAL A 106 -6.80 -6.17 1.06
N PHE A 107 -6.31 -7.26 0.47
CA PHE A 107 -6.91 -8.59 0.50
C PHE A 107 -5.87 -9.67 0.81
N ALA A 108 -6.36 -10.87 1.15
CA ALA A 108 -5.52 -12.03 1.44
C ALA A 108 -4.43 -11.77 2.49
N VAL A 109 -4.71 -10.90 3.47
CA VAL A 109 -3.79 -10.63 4.60
C VAL A 109 -3.53 -11.94 5.35
N ARG A 110 -2.28 -12.40 5.33
CA ARG A 110 -1.85 -13.63 6.01
C ARG A 110 -1.73 -13.37 7.51
N LYS A 111 -2.15 -14.33 8.34
CA LYS A 111 -2.00 -14.21 9.79
C LYS A 111 -0.53 -14.19 10.20
N GLY A 112 -0.17 -13.34 11.15
CA GLY A 112 1.21 -13.16 11.64
C GLY A 112 2.12 -12.43 10.66
N SER A 113 1.59 -11.97 9.52
CA SER A 113 2.34 -11.17 8.57
C SER A 113 2.49 -9.72 9.03
N LEU A 114 3.41 -8.97 8.42
CA LEU A 114 3.56 -7.55 8.71
C LEU A 114 2.24 -6.74 8.63
N PRO A 115 1.42 -6.82 7.56
CA PRO A 115 0.15 -6.08 7.52
C PRO A 115 -0.82 -6.50 8.63
N ASP A 116 -0.90 -7.79 8.98
CA ASP A 116 -1.73 -8.28 10.09
C ASP A 116 -1.25 -7.71 11.44
N GLN A 117 0.05 -7.74 11.68
CA GLN A 117 0.68 -7.22 12.90
C GLN A 117 0.57 -5.70 13.01
N LEU A 118 0.57 -4.97 11.88
CA LEU A 118 0.28 -3.53 11.80
C LEU A 118 -1.23 -3.21 11.97
N GLY A 119 -2.08 -4.22 12.13
CA GLY A 119 -3.51 -4.05 12.34
C GLY A 119 -4.33 -3.81 11.08
N LEU A 120 -3.75 -3.95 9.88
CA LEU A 120 -4.47 -3.92 8.62
C LEU A 120 -5.33 -5.18 8.46
N LYS A 121 -6.48 -5.02 7.82
CA LYS A 121 -7.50 -6.06 7.67
C LYS A 121 -7.95 -6.16 6.23
N ASN A 122 -8.45 -7.34 5.87
CA ASN A 122 -9.07 -7.55 4.58
C ASN A 122 -10.24 -6.57 4.38
N GLY A 123 -10.22 -5.84 3.27
CA GLY A 123 -11.21 -4.83 2.93
C GLY A 123 -10.84 -3.40 3.31
N ASP A 124 -9.71 -3.17 3.98
CA ASP A 124 -9.17 -1.82 4.15
C ASP A 124 -8.78 -1.23 2.80
N LEU A 125 -9.06 0.05 2.59
CA LEU A 125 -8.68 0.81 1.40
C LEU A 125 -7.55 1.77 1.77
N LEU A 126 -6.32 1.50 1.34
CA LEU A 126 -5.20 2.42 1.50
C LEU A 126 -5.37 3.59 0.52
N ARG A 127 -5.35 4.82 1.04
CA ARG A 127 -5.63 6.05 0.28
C ARG A 127 -4.38 6.89 0.07
N GLU A 128 -3.53 6.98 1.08
CA GLU A 128 -2.38 7.88 1.09
C GLU A 128 -1.27 7.37 2.01
N PHE A 129 -0.06 7.88 1.80
CA PHE A 129 1.07 7.68 2.69
C PHE A 129 1.88 8.97 2.81
N ASN A 130 2.28 9.37 4.02
CA ASN A 130 3.05 10.61 4.27
C ASN A 130 2.52 11.86 3.53
N GLY A 131 1.19 11.96 3.33
CA GLY A 131 0.54 13.06 2.60
C GLY A 131 0.53 12.92 1.06
N HIS A 132 1.05 11.82 0.52
CA HIS A 132 1.01 11.48 -0.91
C HIS A 132 -0.13 10.51 -1.22
N SER A 133 -0.84 10.72 -2.33
CA SER A 133 -1.95 9.86 -2.75
C SER A 133 -1.46 8.52 -3.29
N LEU A 134 -2.09 7.42 -2.85
CA LEU A 134 -1.91 6.10 -3.45
C LEU A 134 -2.75 5.90 -4.72
N GLY A 135 -3.64 6.85 -5.04
CA GLY A 135 -4.38 6.84 -6.30
C GLY A 135 -3.55 7.32 -7.49
N GLU A 136 -2.43 8.00 -7.25
CA GLU A 136 -1.54 8.49 -8.30
C GLU A 136 -0.81 7.34 -9.02
N PRO A 137 -0.45 7.49 -10.32
CA PRO A 137 0.23 6.45 -11.09
C PRO A 137 1.45 5.85 -10.39
N GLU A 138 2.29 6.70 -9.80
CA GLU A 138 3.53 6.33 -9.13
C GLU A 138 3.34 6.07 -7.62
N GLY A 139 2.12 6.19 -7.08
CA GLY A 139 1.87 6.18 -5.64
C GLY A 139 2.37 4.91 -4.94
N LEU A 140 2.20 3.74 -5.56
CA LEU A 140 2.68 2.48 -4.99
C LEU A 140 4.22 2.39 -5.03
N GLU A 141 4.85 2.80 -6.12
CA GLU A 141 6.31 2.79 -6.27
C GLU A 141 6.97 3.74 -5.26
N HIS A 142 6.36 4.91 -5.06
CA HIS A 142 6.79 5.87 -4.05
C HIS A 142 6.64 5.31 -2.62
N LEU A 143 5.52 4.65 -2.30
CA LEU A 143 5.36 3.98 -1.01
C LEU A 143 6.46 2.94 -0.77
N LEU A 144 6.79 2.11 -1.77
CA LEU A 144 7.86 1.12 -1.67
C LEU A 144 9.23 1.77 -1.45
N THR A 145 9.48 2.91 -2.11
CA THR A 145 10.71 3.69 -1.92
C THR A 145 10.81 4.22 -0.50
N VAL A 146 9.72 4.80 0.04
CA VAL A 146 9.67 5.29 1.41
C VAL A 146 9.87 4.15 2.42
N LEU A 147 9.26 2.99 2.18
CA LEU A 147 9.43 1.80 3.02
C LEU A 147 10.88 1.34 3.10
N GLY A 148 11.67 1.48 2.02
CA GLY A 148 13.10 1.17 2.01
C GLY A 148 14.00 2.28 2.57
N ASP A 149 13.47 3.49 2.79
CA ASP A 149 14.21 4.66 3.32
C ASP A 149 13.83 5.02 4.77
N LEU A 150 13.15 4.12 5.49
CA LEU A 150 12.84 4.34 6.90
C LEU A 150 14.08 4.39 7.79
N ASP A 151 15.24 4.06 7.22
CA ASP A 151 16.53 4.28 7.84
C ASP A 151 16.83 5.77 8.07
N ALA A 152 16.56 6.61 7.07
CA ALA A 152 16.78 8.04 7.09
C ALA A 152 15.56 8.80 7.65
N ASN A 153 14.36 8.31 7.34
CA ASN A 153 13.09 8.90 7.72
C ASN A 153 12.26 7.89 8.53
N PRO A 154 12.48 7.78 9.86
CA PRO A 154 12.00 6.65 10.68
C PRO A 154 10.51 6.70 11.00
N GLU A 155 9.68 7.30 10.16
CA GLU A 155 8.23 7.39 10.33
C GLU A 155 7.51 7.21 8.98
N LEU A 156 6.54 6.32 8.99
CA LEU A 156 5.59 6.11 7.91
C LEU A 156 4.17 6.32 8.45
N LEU A 157 3.42 7.20 7.81
CA LEU A 157 2.00 7.41 8.01
C LEU A 157 1.27 6.82 6.81
N VAL A 158 0.27 5.99 7.04
CA VAL A 158 -0.61 5.44 5.99
C VAL A 158 -2.04 5.76 6.34
N GLY A 159 -2.69 6.57 5.51
CA GLY A 159 -4.12 6.82 5.58
C GLY A 159 -4.89 5.69 4.91
N TYR A 160 -5.86 5.13 5.62
CA TYR A 160 -6.72 4.07 5.10
C TYR A 160 -8.17 4.25 5.52
N GLU A 161 -9.09 3.69 4.76
CA GLU A 161 -10.51 3.64 5.08
C GLU A 161 -10.89 2.22 5.48
N ARG A 162 -11.63 2.09 6.59
CA ARG A 162 -12.23 0.83 7.03
C ARG A 162 -13.70 1.04 7.26
N LYS A 163 -14.54 0.36 6.48
CA LYS A 163 -16.02 0.47 6.56
C LYS A 163 -16.54 1.91 6.42
N GLY A 164 -15.91 2.74 5.57
CA GLY A 164 -16.30 4.15 5.40
C GLY A 164 -15.64 5.12 6.38
N GLU A 165 -14.92 4.63 7.39
CA GLU A 165 -14.26 5.48 8.39
C GLU A 165 -12.78 5.65 8.03
N ALA A 166 -12.32 6.90 7.95
CA ALA A 166 -10.91 7.22 7.78
C ALA A 166 -10.12 6.87 9.05
N ARG A 167 -8.95 6.30 8.86
CA ARG A 167 -8.02 5.87 9.90
C ARG A 167 -6.58 6.08 9.44
N THR A 168 -5.67 6.14 10.40
CA THR A 168 -4.24 6.31 10.16
C THR A 168 -3.46 5.20 10.84
N LEU A 169 -2.57 4.56 10.08
CA LEU A 169 -1.52 3.71 10.61
C LEU A 169 -0.24 4.55 10.70
N THR A 170 0.33 4.65 11.90
CA THR A 170 1.67 5.23 12.11
C THR A 170 2.64 4.10 12.42
N LEU A 171 3.70 3.97 11.63
CA LEU A 171 4.81 3.07 11.91
C LEU A 171 6.06 3.90 12.14
N ARG A 172 6.72 3.71 13.28
CA ARG A 172 7.97 4.39 13.63
C ARG A 172 9.09 3.38 13.85
N ILE A 173 10.29 3.67 13.34
CA ILE A 173 11.50 2.88 13.59
C ILE A 173 12.24 3.45 14.80
N GLU A 174 12.58 2.60 15.77
CA GLU A 174 13.21 2.97 17.07
C GLU A 174 14.51 2.23 17.39
#